data_AF-C9X4G4-F1
#
_entry.id   AF-C9X4G4-F1
#
_cell.length_a   1.000
_cell.length_b   1.000
_cell.length_c   1.000
_cell.angle_alpha   90.00
_cell.angle_beta   90.00
_cell.angle_gamma   90.00
#
_symmetry.space_group_name_H-M   'P 1'
#
loop_
_entity.id
_entity.type
_entity.pdbx_description
1 polymer ?
#
loop_
_entity_poly.entity_id
_entity_poly.type
_entity_poly.pdbx_seq_one_letter_code
_entity_poly.pdbx_strand_id
1 'polypeptide(L)'
;GSVFERYCGYQDSNKYRKCVTSSVTKETWATFSKCAEVTKIPSDPEEQKKFFCDASNETKVTTFYYCLLESFSPDEMKLFHEANEKCLNE
;
A
#
# COMPACT_ATOMS: atom_id res chain seq x y z
N GLY A 1 -3.65 -2.62 16.88
CA GLY A 1 -4.17 -1.67 15.89
C GLY A 1 -4.31 -2.37 14.56
N SER A 2 -5.22 -1.88 13.71
CA SER A 2 -5.36 -2.34 12.33
C SER A 2 -4.05 -2.13 11.53
N VAL A 3 -3.92 -2.78 10.37
CA VAL A 3 -2.81 -2.53 9.41
C VAL A 3 -2.68 -1.03 9.13
N PHE A 4 -3.81 -0.36 8.94
CA PHE A 4 -3.87 1.07 8.69
C PHE A 4 -3.29 1.90 9.85
N GLU A 5 -3.76 1.67 11.08
CA GLU A 5 -3.26 2.40 12.26
C GLU A 5 -1.77 2.19 12.47
N ARG A 6 -1.31 0.94 12.26
CA ARG A 6 0.12 0.58 12.37
C ARG A 6 0.94 1.27 11.29
N TYR A 7 0.46 1.30 10.04
CA TYR A 7 1.12 2.01 8.95
C TYR A 7 1.24 3.51 9.24
N CYS A 8 0.16 4.14 9.73
CA CYS A 8 0.19 5.57 10.08
C CYS A 8 1.13 5.88 11.26
N GLY A 9 1.28 4.95 12.21
CA GLY A 9 2.25 5.06 13.29
C GLY A 9 3.70 4.71 12.92
N TYR A 10 3.93 4.04 11.79
CA TYR A 10 5.25 3.51 11.42
C TYR A 10 6.24 4.62 11.05
N GLN A 11 7.41 4.67 11.69
CA GLN A 11 8.27 5.85 11.60
C GLN A 11 9.03 6.01 10.27
N ASP A 12 9.39 4.91 9.62
CA ASP A 12 10.26 4.95 8.43
C ASP A 12 9.54 4.44 7.18
N SER A 13 8.87 5.34 6.44
CA SER A 13 8.09 4.94 5.26
C SER A 13 8.98 4.39 4.14
N ASN A 14 10.26 4.78 4.10
CA ASN A 14 11.22 4.28 3.12
C ASN A 14 11.62 2.82 3.42
N LYS A 15 11.91 2.49 4.68
CA LYS A 15 12.16 1.10 5.12
C LYS A 15 10.93 0.24 4.83
N TYR A 16 9.74 0.73 5.18
CA TYR A 16 8.50 0.05 4.90
C TYR A 16 8.31 -0.26 3.40
N ARG A 17 8.43 0.77 2.55
CA ARG A 17 8.31 0.64 1.08
C ARG A 17 9.28 -0.42 0.56
N LYS A 18 10.56 -0.34 0.95
CA LYS A 18 11.60 -1.29 0.52
C LYS A 18 11.27 -2.73 0.92
N CYS A 19 10.80 -2.95 2.15
CA CYS A 19 10.40 -4.27 2.61
C CYS A 19 9.20 -4.82 1.81
N VAL A 20 8.17 -4.00 1.57
CA VAL A 20 6.99 -4.45 0.82
C VAL A 20 7.38 -4.79 -0.61
N THR A 21 8.13 -3.91 -1.30
CA THR A 21 8.57 -4.16 -2.68
C THR A 21 9.43 -5.42 -2.80
N SER A 22 10.24 -5.76 -1.80
CA SER A 22 11.07 -6.97 -1.81
C SER A 22 10.31 -8.24 -1.42
N SER A 23 9.15 -8.10 -0.78
CA SER A 23 8.33 -9.22 -0.29
C SER A 23 7.21 -9.63 -1.25
N VAL A 24 7.03 -8.91 -2.37
CA VAL A 24 6.01 -9.22 -3.39
C VAL A 24 6.66 -9.43 -4.77
N THR A 25 5.89 -9.95 -5.73
CA THR A 25 6.38 -10.09 -7.10
C THR A 25 6.47 -8.74 -7.81
N LYS A 26 7.26 -8.66 -8.89
CA LYS A 26 7.31 -7.47 -9.74
C LYS A 26 5.95 -7.11 -10.33
N GLU A 27 5.12 -8.11 -10.64
CA GLU A 27 3.78 -7.94 -11.20
C GLU A 27 2.83 -7.36 -10.15
N THR A 28 2.81 -7.91 -8.93
CA THR A 28 2.04 -7.37 -7.81
C THR A 28 2.40 -5.91 -7.55
N TRP A 29 3.69 -5.57 -7.59
CA TRP A 29 4.15 -4.19 -7.42
C TRP A 29 3.77 -3.26 -8.58
N ALA A 30 3.82 -3.75 -9.81
CA ALA A 30 3.42 -2.98 -10.98
C ALA A 30 1.92 -2.65 -10.93
N THR A 31 1.09 -3.62 -10.54
CA THR A 31 -0.36 -3.41 -10.35
C THR A 31 -0.64 -2.41 -9.23
N PHE A 32 0.05 -2.52 -8.08
CA PHE A 32 -0.02 -1.50 -7.03
C PHE A 32 0.28 -0.11 -7.57
N SER A 33 1.40 0.02 -8.31
CA SER A 33 1.88 1.31 -8.81
C SER A 33 0.92 1.91 -9.83
N LYS A 34 0.35 1.08 -10.71
CA LYS A 34 -0.67 1.49 -11.68
C LYS A 34 -1.94 2.01 -10.98
N CYS A 35 -2.44 1.29 -9.96
CA CYS A 35 -3.61 1.73 -9.22
C CYS A 35 -3.36 3.05 -8.47
N ALA A 36 -2.16 3.22 -7.89
CA ALA A 36 -1.76 4.46 -7.24
C ALA A 36 -1.72 5.63 -8.22
N GLU A 37 -1.17 5.42 -9.43
CA GLU A 37 -1.14 6.44 -10.48
C GLU A 37 -2.53 6.87 -10.94
N VAL A 38 -3.43 5.91 -11.25
CA VAL A 38 -4.81 6.19 -11.69
C VAL A 38 -5.59 6.98 -10.64
N THR A 39 -5.35 6.70 -9.36
CA THR A 39 -6.00 7.38 -8.23
C THR A 39 -5.26 8.63 -7.75
N LYS A 40 -4.15 8.99 -8.40
CA LYS A 40 -3.29 10.14 -8.08
C LYS A 40 -2.75 10.10 -6.65
N ILE A 41 -2.44 8.90 -6.15
CA ILE A 41 -1.70 8.71 -4.91
C ILE A 41 -0.22 9.03 -5.18
N PRO A 42 0.45 9.83 -4.33
CA PRO A 42 1.87 10.09 -4.47
C PRO A 42 2.73 8.82 -4.48
N SER A 43 3.83 8.85 -5.21
CA SER A 43 4.79 7.74 -5.29
C SER A 43 5.92 7.85 -4.26
N ASP A 44 6.20 9.06 -3.76
CA ASP A 44 7.13 9.26 -2.65
C ASP A 44 6.60 8.57 -1.38
N PRO A 45 7.39 7.78 -0.66
CA PRO A 45 6.90 7.00 0.48
C PRO A 45 6.33 7.84 1.63
N GLU A 46 6.90 9.01 1.92
CA GLU A 46 6.43 9.89 3.00
C GLU A 46 5.14 10.61 2.60
N GLU A 47 5.08 11.12 1.36
CA GLU A 47 3.85 11.71 0.83
C GLU A 47 2.72 10.68 0.67
N GLN A 48 3.06 9.47 0.24
CA GLN A 48 2.12 8.35 0.15
C GLN A 48 1.54 8.01 1.52
N LYS A 49 2.40 7.92 2.55
CA LYS A 49 1.94 7.69 3.93
C LYS A 49 1.00 8.80 4.38
N LYS A 50 1.39 10.07 4.21
CA LYS A 50 0.53 11.21 4.56
C LYS A 50 -0.82 11.15 3.84
N PHE A 51 -0.81 10.81 2.56
CA PHE A 51 -2.01 10.68 1.75
C PHE A 51 -2.96 9.62 2.31
N PHE A 52 -2.45 8.42 2.59
CA PHE A 52 -3.26 7.33 3.15
C PHE A 52 -3.79 7.68 4.54
N CYS A 53 -2.98 8.33 5.38
CA CYS A 53 -3.32 8.62 6.77
C CYS A 53 -4.20 9.86 6.96
N ASP A 54 -4.41 10.65 5.91
CA ASP A 54 -5.30 11.81 5.92
C ASP A 54 -6.73 11.37 5.57
N ALA A 55 -7.63 11.47 6.54
CA ALA A 55 -9.04 11.12 6.39
C ALA A 55 -9.75 11.89 5.27
N SER A 56 -9.26 13.07 4.88
CA SER A 56 -9.84 13.82 3.75
C SER A 56 -9.65 13.11 2.39
N ASN A 57 -8.75 12.12 2.30
CA ASN A 57 -8.51 11.32 1.11
C ASN A 57 -9.28 9.98 1.09
N GLU A 58 -10.17 9.71 2.06
CA GLU A 58 -10.88 8.43 2.21
C GLU A 58 -11.51 7.92 0.89
N THR A 59 -12.18 8.79 0.14
CA THR A 59 -12.78 8.41 -1.15
C THR A 59 -11.74 7.94 -2.16
N LYS A 60 -10.58 8.60 -2.26
CA LYS A 60 -9.51 8.20 -3.20
C LYS A 60 -8.84 6.92 -2.75
N VAL A 61 -8.62 6.76 -1.44
CA VAL A 61 -8.08 5.54 -0.85
C VAL A 61 -9.01 4.35 -1.08
N THR A 62 -10.33 4.57 -0.94
CA THR A 62 -11.34 3.55 -1.24
C THR A 62 -11.32 3.14 -2.71
N THR A 63 -11.29 4.11 -3.64
CA THR A 63 -11.15 3.83 -5.08
C THR A 63 -9.86 3.07 -5.41
N PHE A 64 -8.77 3.39 -4.72
CA PHE A 64 -7.50 2.67 -4.87
C PHE A 64 -7.63 1.19 -4.46
N TYR A 65 -8.28 0.91 -3.33
CA TYR A 65 -8.53 -0.47 -2.91
C TYR A 65 -9.44 -1.23 -3.87
N TYR A 66 -10.46 -0.58 -4.44
CA TYR A 66 -11.26 -1.21 -5.50
C TYR A 66 -10.42 -1.56 -6.73
N CYS A 67 -9.53 -0.67 -7.18
CA CYS A 67 -8.62 -0.97 -8.28
C CYS A 67 -7.74 -2.19 -7.99
N LEU A 68 -7.22 -2.32 -6.75
CA LEU A 68 -6.43 -3.49 -6.36
C LEU A 68 -7.28 -4.77 -6.35
N LEU A 69 -8.50 -4.73 -5.81
CA LEU A 69 -9.40 -5.88 -5.75
C LEU A 69 -9.82 -6.38 -7.15
N GLU A 70 -9.99 -5.47 -8.11
CA GLU A 70 -10.31 -5.81 -9.49
C GLU A 70 -9.09 -6.33 -10.27
N SER A 71 -7.88 -5.91 -9.89
CA SER A 71 -6.65 -6.21 -10.64
C SER A 71 -5.84 -7.37 -10.10
N PHE A 72 -5.85 -7.60 -8.78
CA PHE A 72 -5.14 -8.71 -8.15
C PHE A 72 -5.93 -10.01 -8.32
N SER A 73 -5.20 -11.09 -8.58
CA SER A 73 -5.68 -12.43 -8.27
C SER A 73 -5.82 -12.64 -6.75
N PRO A 74 -6.58 -13.63 -6.28
CA PRO A 74 -6.69 -13.93 -4.86
C PRO A 74 -5.34 -14.18 -4.18
N ASP A 75 -4.41 -14.85 -4.87
CA ASP A 75 -3.08 -15.15 -4.34
C ASP A 75 -2.21 -13.89 -4.24
N GLU A 76 -2.28 -12.98 -5.21
CA GLU A 76 -1.59 -11.69 -5.14
C GLU A 76 -2.13 -10.81 -4.01
N MET A 77 -3.45 -10.79 -3.81
CA MET A 77 -4.06 -10.04 -2.71
C MET A 77 -3.59 -10.59 -1.35
N LYS A 78 -3.54 -11.92 -1.21
CA LYS A 78 -3.02 -12.58 -0.01
C LYS A 78 -1.55 -12.25 0.22
N LEU A 79 -0.71 -12.41 -0.80
CA LEU A 79 0.73 -12.10 -0.73
C LEU A 79 0.97 -10.64 -0.36
N PHE A 80 0.21 -9.72 -0.97
CA PHE A 80 0.32 -8.30 -0.68
C PHE A 80 -0.06 -8.01 0.78
N HIS A 81 -1.17 -8.57 1.28
CA HIS A 81 -1.57 -8.42 2.68
C HIS A 81 -0.51 -8.96 3.66
N GLU A 82 0.00 -10.16 3.43
CA GLU A 82 1.06 -10.78 4.26
C GLU A 82 2.34 -9.95 4.25
N ALA A 83 2.72 -9.39 3.10
CA ALA A 83 3.87 -8.48 3.00
C ALA A 83 3.67 -7.21 3.83
N ASN A 84 2.50 -6.56 3.77
CA ASN A 84 2.22 -5.37 4.58
C ASN A 84 2.30 -5.70 6.08
N GLU A 85 1.69 -6.80 6.51
CA GLU A 85 1.71 -7.27 7.90
C GLU A 85 3.12 -7.53 8.42
N LYS A 86 3.93 -8.26 7.65
CA LYS A 86 5.34 -8.55 7.96
C LYS A 86 6.14 -7.26 8.08
N CYS A 87 6.07 -6.39 7.09
CA CYS A 87 6.91 -5.19 7.02
C CYS A 87 6.58 -4.12 8.06
N LEU A 88 5.36 -4.12 8.60
CA LEU A 88 4.98 -3.28 9.75
C LEU A 88 5.51 -3.81 11.09
N ASN A 89 6.10 -5.01 11.13
CA ASN A 89 6.68 -5.63 12.32
C ASN A 89 8.22 -5.67 12.29
N GLU A 90 8.87 -5.17 11.24
CA GLU A 90 10.34 -5.12 11.11
C GLU A 90 10.96 -3.86 11.73
#